data_AF-A0A3N5FAF4-F1
#
_entry.id   AF-A0A3N5FAF4-F1
#
_cell.length_a   1.000
_cell.length_b   1.000
_cell.length_c   1.000
_cell.angle_alpha   90.00
_cell.angle_beta   90.00
_cell.angle_gamma   90.00
#
_symmetry.space_group_name_H-M   'P 1'
#
loop_
_entity.id
_entity.type
_entity.pdbx_description
1 polymer ?
#
loop_
_entity_poly.entity_id
_entity_poly.type
_entity_poly.pdbx_seq_one_letter_code
_entity_poly.pdbx_strand_id
1 'polypeptide(L)'
;MSVINPDFVEEMKLFGEDIALACFNCGTCAAICPLIADHFPRKMIRYIQIGARDRIMDQAQDLWKCLHCGLCTQTCPRGANPGEIILSLKRYVVENWRRS
;
A
#
# COMPACT_ATOMS: atom_id res chain seq x y z
N MET A 1 12.26 -11.61 -15.32
CA MET A 1 12.74 -10.26 -14.96
C MET A 1 11.55 -9.47 -14.46
N SER A 2 11.61 -8.87 -13.27
CA SER A 2 10.54 -7.98 -12.81
C SER A 2 10.68 -6.63 -13.51
N VAL A 3 9.71 -6.28 -14.35
CA VAL A 3 9.60 -4.95 -14.94
C VAL A 3 9.18 -3.99 -13.82
N ILE A 4 10.00 -2.98 -13.54
CA ILE A 4 9.66 -1.90 -12.61
C ILE A 4 8.86 -0.87 -13.40
N ASN A 5 7.69 -0.47 -12.91
CA ASN A 5 6.89 0.60 -13.50
C ASN A 5 6.74 1.77 -12.52
N PRO A 6 7.59 2.81 -12.61
CA PRO A 6 7.54 3.96 -11.70
C PRO A 6 6.30 4.85 -11.91
N ASP A 7 5.68 4.83 -13.09
CA ASP A 7 4.52 5.67 -13.43
C ASP A 7 3.26 5.28 -12.65
N PHE A 8 3.25 4.09 -12.04
CA PHE A 8 2.12 3.63 -11.26
C PHE A 8 1.81 4.50 -10.03
N VAL A 9 2.82 5.15 -9.45
CA VAL A 9 2.63 6.12 -8.35
C VAL A 9 1.78 7.31 -8.81
N GLU A 10 2.01 7.80 -10.03
CA GLU A 10 1.22 8.91 -10.57
C GLU A 10 -0.23 8.49 -10.81
N GLU A 11 -0.46 7.27 -11.27
CA GLU A 11 -1.82 6.72 -11.40
C GLU A 11 -2.54 6.59 -10.05
N MET A 12 -1.83 6.18 -9.01
CA MET A 12 -2.40 6.00 -7.68
C MET A 12 -2.98 7.29 -7.09
N LYS A 13 -2.53 8.47 -7.53
CA LYS A 13 -3.11 9.77 -7.16
C LYS A 13 -4.57 9.93 -7.58
N LEU A 14 -5.04 9.16 -8.57
CA LEU A 14 -6.46 9.13 -8.97
C LEU A 14 -7.35 8.52 -7.88
N PHE A 15 -6.78 7.72 -6.98
CA PHE A 15 -7.50 6.98 -5.95
C PHE A 15 -7.35 7.61 -4.55
N GLY A 16 -6.61 8.71 -4.42
CA GLY A 16 -6.43 9.40 -3.15
C GLY A 16 -5.09 10.12 -3.07
N GLU A 17 -4.67 10.48 -1.86
CA GLU A 17 -3.34 11.01 -1.65
C GLU A 17 -2.32 9.87 -1.80
N ASP A 18 -1.45 9.96 -2.81
CA ASP A 18 -0.33 9.03 -2.95
C ASP A 18 0.98 9.69 -2.51
N ILE A 19 1.42 9.31 -1.31
CA ILE A 19 2.74 9.62 -0.76
C ILE A 19 3.62 8.37 -0.60
N ALA A 20 3.35 7.32 -1.37
CA ALA A 20 4.11 6.07 -1.33
C ALA A 20 5.60 6.28 -1.59
N LEU A 21 5.98 7.25 -2.43
CA LEU A 21 7.41 7.59 -2.67
C LEU A 21 8.12 8.16 -1.43
N ALA A 22 7.40 8.69 -0.45
CA ALA A 22 8.01 9.13 0.82
C ALA A 22 8.49 7.93 1.68
N CYS A 23 7.94 6.73 1.46
CA CYS A 23 8.32 5.53 2.18
C CYS A 23 9.70 5.01 1.73
N PHE A 24 10.59 4.76 2.68
CA PHE A 24 11.93 4.19 2.45
C PHE A 24 12.04 2.74 2.93
N ASN A 25 10.90 2.09 3.19
CA ASN A 25 10.80 0.66 3.54
C ASN A 25 11.42 0.24 4.89
N CYS A 26 11.51 1.11 5.89
CA CYS A 26 12.07 0.76 7.21
C CYS A 26 11.32 -0.34 7.99
N GLY A 27 10.02 -0.52 7.74
CA GLY A 27 9.23 -1.59 8.36
C GLY A 27 8.60 -1.28 9.72
N THR A 28 8.74 -0.08 10.27
CA THR A 28 8.09 0.32 11.55
C THR A 28 6.57 0.05 11.53
N CYS A 29 5.91 0.37 10.41
CA CYS A 29 4.48 0.12 10.23
C CYS A 29 4.10 -1.36 10.24
N ALA A 30 4.99 -2.24 9.79
CA ALA A 30 4.76 -3.68 9.81
C ALA A 30 4.99 -4.28 11.19
N ALA A 31 5.94 -3.74 11.96
CA ALA A 31 6.20 -4.18 13.33
C ALA A 31 5.08 -3.78 14.31
N ILE A 32 4.42 -2.63 14.08
CA ILE A 32 3.38 -2.11 15.00
C ILE A 32 1.98 -2.65 14.71
N CYS A 33 1.73 -3.22 13.53
CA CYS A 33 0.38 -3.63 13.15
C CYS A 33 -0.05 -4.89 13.95
N PRO A 34 -1.14 -4.84 14.74
CA PRO A 34 -1.52 -5.97 15.60
C PRO A 34 -2.22 -7.12 14.87
N LEU A 35 -2.62 -6.92 13.60
CA LEU A 35 -3.56 -7.80 12.92
C LEU A 35 -2.98 -8.55 11.73
N ILE A 36 -1.82 -8.16 11.21
CA ILE A 36 -1.44 -8.56 9.86
C ILE A 36 -0.05 -9.19 9.82
N ALA A 37 0.02 -10.36 9.21
CA ALA A 37 1.22 -11.12 8.90
C ALA A 37 1.88 -10.63 7.59
N ASP A 38 3.07 -11.15 7.27
CA ASP A 38 3.73 -10.96 5.97
C ASP A 38 4.03 -9.49 5.57
N HIS A 39 4.52 -8.71 6.54
CA HIS A 39 5.06 -7.36 6.35
C HIS A 39 4.08 -6.29 5.84
N PHE A 40 2.77 -6.48 6.02
CA PHE A 40 1.77 -5.44 5.79
C PHE A 40 1.89 -4.30 6.83
N PRO A 41 1.63 -3.02 6.47
CA PRO A 41 1.28 -2.49 5.16
C PRO A 41 2.50 -2.21 4.26
N ARG A 42 3.73 -2.29 4.80
CA ARG A 42 4.97 -1.95 4.08
C ARG A 42 5.09 -2.67 2.73
N LYS A 43 4.74 -3.96 2.67
CA LYS A 43 4.80 -4.77 1.45
C LYS A 43 3.92 -4.19 0.33
N MET A 44 2.70 -3.77 0.65
CA MET A 44 1.78 -3.17 -0.31
C MET A 44 2.28 -1.81 -0.81
N ILE A 45 2.83 -0.99 0.08
CA ILE A 45 3.47 0.28 -0.28
C ILE A 45 4.64 0.03 -1.24
N ARG A 46 5.45 -1.00 -1.00
CA ARG A 46 6.54 -1.37 -1.89
C ARG A 46 6.04 -1.76 -3.27
N TYR A 47 4.90 -2.46 -3.37
CA TYR A 47 4.33 -2.82 -4.66
C TYR A 47 3.87 -1.61 -5.47
N ILE A 48 3.34 -0.58 -4.82
CA ILE A 48 3.07 0.70 -5.50
C ILE A 48 4.36 1.28 -6.08
N GLN A 49 5.41 1.40 -5.24
CA GLN A 49 6.68 2.01 -5.64
C GLN A 49 7.38 1.35 -6.84
N ILE A 50 7.16 0.04 -7.02
CA ILE A 50 7.76 -0.71 -8.13
C ILE A 50 6.78 -1.01 -9.26
N GLY A 51 5.51 -0.58 -9.14
CA GLY A 51 4.48 -0.84 -10.14
C GLY A 51 4.00 -2.29 -10.23
N ALA A 52 4.07 -3.06 -9.14
CA ALA A 52 3.70 -4.48 -9.12
C ALA A 52 2.18 -4.70 -8.97
N ARG A 53 1.41 -4.31 -9.98
CA ARG A 53 -0.06 -4.37 -10.01
C ARG A 53 -0.60 -5.78 -9.79
N ASP A 54 -0.08 -6.76 -10.53
CA ASP A 54 -0.53 -8.15 -10.45
C ASP A 54 -0.41 -8.67 -9.02
N ARG A 55 0.69 -8.34 -8.33
CA ARG A 55 0.90 -8.73 -6.93
C ARG A 55 -0.06 -8.03 -5.96
N ILE A 56 -0.47 -6.79 -6.25
CA ILE A 56 -1.48 -6.09 -5.48
C ILE A 56 -2.83 -6.79 -5.64
N MET A 57 -3.19 -7.17 -6.87
CA MET A 57 -4.44 -7.86 -7.17
C MET A 57 -4.47 -9.27 -6.55
N ASP A 58 -3.40 -10.05 -6.70
CA ASP A 58 -3.25 -11.39 -6.11
C ASP A 58 -3.39 -11.38 -4.57
N GLN A 59 -3.03 -10.27 -3.94
CA GLN A 59 -3.03 -10.09 -2.48
C GLN A 59 -4.11 -9.12 -2.00
N ALA A 60 -5.07 -8.76 -2.85
CA ALA A 60 -6.08 -7.73 -2.58
C ALA A 60 -6.88 -7.98 -1.29
N GLN A 61 -7.15 -9.25 -0.97
CA GLN A 61 -7.85 -9.67 0.24
C GLN A 61 -7.18 -9.19 1.55
N ASP A 62 -5.85 -9.04 1.56
CA ASP A 62 -5.12 -8.56 2.74
C ASP A 62 -5.44 -7.11 3.07
N LEU A 63 -5.84 -6.31 2.07
CA LEU A 63 -6.25 -4.92 2.30
C LEU A 63 -7.47 -4.86 3.24
N TRP A 64 -8.38 -5.83 3.17
CA TRP A 64 -9.60 -5.86 3.98
C TRP A 64 -9.36 -6.28 5.44
N LYS A 65 -8.17 -6.78 5.78
CA LYS A 65 -7.76 -7.00 7.18
C LYS A 65 -7.43 -5.70 7.90
N CYS A 66 -7.16 -4.62 7.17
CA CYS A 66 -6.86 -3.32 7.74
C CYS A 66 -8.13 -2.69 8.35
N LEU A 67 -8.16 -2.61 9.69
CA LEU A 67 -9.20 -1.91 10.46
C LEU A 67 -9.03 -0.38 10.51
N HIS A 68 -8.02 0.16 9.81
CA HIS A 68 -7.75 1.59 9.75
C HIS A 68 -7.58 2.25 11.14
N CYS A 69 -6.90 1.57 12.08
CA CYS A 69 -6.68 2.08 13.44
C CYS A 69 -5.64 3.22 13.55
N GLY A 70 -4.88 3.51 12.49
CA GLY A 70 -3.97 4.65 12.42
C GLY A 70 -2.59 4.48 13.07
N LEU A 71 -2.30 3.38 13.77
CA LEU A 71 -0.99 3.16 14.43
C LEU A 71 0.20 3.27 13.46
N CYS A 72 0.08 2.70 12.27
CA CYS A 72 1.11 2.75 11.24
C CYS A 72 1.40 4.17 10.72
N THR A 73 0.39 5.04 10.70
CA THR A 73 0.52 6.45 10.32
C THR A 73 1.20 7.25 11.42
N GLN A 74 0.76 7.09 12.67
CA GLN A 74 1.32 7.81 13.81
C GLN A 74 2.81 7.50 14.05
N THR A 75 3.24 6.26 13.80
CA THR A 75 4.62 5.83 14.06
C THR A 75 5.56 6.03 12.86
N CYS A 76 5.07 6.45 11.69
CA CYS A 76 5.88 6.50 10.48
C CYS A 76 6.97 7.60 10.58
N PRO A 77 8.27 7.27 10.60
CA PRO A 77 9.34 8.27 10.80
C PRO A 77 9.54 9.20 9.58
N ARG A 78 8.95 8.87 8.44
CA ARG A 78 8.97 9.70 7.22
C ARG A 78 7.67 10.44 6.95
N GLY A 79 6.64 10.24 7.78
CA GLY A 79 5.32 10.81 7.53
C GLY A 79 4.64 10.27 6.27
N ALA A 80 4.98 9.07 5.80
CA ALA A 80 4.47 8.48 4.55
C ALA A 80 3.03 7.92 4.66
N ASN A 81 2.26 8.31 5.68
CA ASN A 81 0.86 7.93 5.94
C ASN A 81 0.42 6.54 5.39
N PRO A 82 0.96 5.42 5.92
CA PRO A 82 0.59 4.08 5.46
C PRO A 82 -0.92 3.79 5.50
N GLY A 83 -1.64 4.38 6.46
CA GLY A 83 -3.10 4.22 6.56
C GLY A 83 -3.84 4.73 5.33
N GLU A 84 -3.49 5.92 4.84
CA GLU A 84 -4.13 6.47 3.63
C GLU A 84 -3.68 5.74 2.37
N ILE A 85 -2.41 5.35 2.26
CA ILE A 85 -1.95 4.56 1.10
C ILE A 85 -2.74 3.25 0.98
N ILE A 86 -3.01 2.57 2.10
CA ILE A 86 -3.86 1.38 2.09
C ILE A 86 -5.28 1.74 1.64
N LEU A 87 -5.86 2.85 2.10
CA LEU A 87 -7.19 3.28 1.64
C LEU A 87 -7.23 3.59 0.13
N SER A 88 -6.19 4.23 -0.41
CA SER A 88 -6.03 4.44 -1.86
C SER A 88 -5.95 3.12 -2.62
N LEU A 89 -5.20 2.13 -2.11
CA LEU A 89 -5.14 0.79 -2.70
C LEU A 89 -6.48 0.07 -2.67
N LYS A 90 -7.24 0.22 -1.58
CA LYS A 90 -8.59 -0.32 -1.46
C LYS A 90 -9.50 0.20 -2.59
N ARG A 91 -9.44 1.51 -2.86
CA ARG A 91 -10.18 2.14 -3.97
C ARG A 91 -9.70 1.64 -5.34
N TYR A 92 -8.39 1.58 -5.56
CA TYR A 92 -7.79 1.03 -6.78
C TYR A 92 -8.27 -0.40 -7.06
N VAL A 93 -8.23 -1.28 -6.06
CA VAL A 93 -8.66 -2.67 -6.18
C VAL A 93 -10.15 -2.75 -6.51
N VAL A 94 -11.01 -1.98 -5.84
CA VAL A 94 -12.45 -1.99 -6.11
C VAL A 94 -12.77 -1.57 -7.54
N GLU A 95 -12.10 -0.54 -8.06
CA GLU A 95 -12.26 -0.08 -9.44
C GLU A 95 -11.84 -1.15 -10.47
N ASN A 96 -10.79 -1.93 -10.15
CA ASN A 96 -10.21 -2.91 -11.07
C ASN A 96 -10.69 -4.36 -10.82
N TRP A 97 -11.50 -4.60 -9.78
CA TRP A 97 -11.93 -5.94 -9.37
C TRP A 97 -12.71 -6.72 -10.44
N ARG A 98 -13.51 -6.03 -11.26
CA ARG A 98 -14.33 -6.67 -12.32
C ARG A 98 -13.62 -6.81 -13.67
N ARG A 99 -12.37 -6.38 -13.78
CA ARG A 99 -11.58 -6.43 -15.03
C ARG A 99 -10.57 -7.59 -15.05
N SER A 100 -10.55 -8.41 -13.99
CA SER A 100 -9.66 -9.58 -13.83
C SER A 100 -10.39 -10.87 -14.18
#